data_AF-A0A8S2RK42-F1
#
_entry.id   AF-A0A8S2RK42-F1
#
_cell.length_a   1.000
_cell.length_b   1.000
_cell.length_c   1.000
_cell.angle_alpha   90.00
_cell.angle_beta   90.00
_cell.angle_gamma   90.00
#
_symmetry.space_group_name_H-M   'P 1'
#
loop_
_entity.id
_entity.type
_entity.pdbx_description
1 polymer ?
#
loop_
_entity_poly.entity_id
_entity_poly.type
_entity_poly.pdbx_seq_one_letter_code
_entity_poly.pdbx_strand_id
1 'polypeptide(L)'
;FSRWHHNFPFSTYDHYAIENINCSNLHGGVGWWFHSGTECAHVQLNGRLPTHTDGLVPLNTGILWIGWRTDRHYSFQHVRMLIQPKFKRHRRRRR
;
A
#
# COMPACT_ATOMS: atom_id res chain seq x y z
N PHE A 1 -6.92 -9.99 8.83
CA PHE A 1 -6.58 -9.03 7.77
C PHE A 1 -6.70 -7.62 8.33
N SER A 2 -5.63 -6.83 8.23
CA SER A 2 -5.54 -5.49 8.82
C SER A 2 -6.59 -4.53 8.22
N ARG A 3 -7.35 -3.83 9.07
CA ARG A 3 -8.33 -2.79 8.68
C ARG A 3 -7.69 -1.41 8.44
N TRP A 4 -6.36 -1.33 8.47
CA TRP A 4 -5.59 -0.09 8.42
C TRP A 4 -5.91 0.84 7.25
N HIS A 5 -6.25 0.30 6.09
CA HIS A 5 -6.52 1.10 4.88
C HIS A 5 -8.03 1.19 4.57
N HIS A 6 -8.87 0.63 5.43
CA HIS A 6 -10.31 0.51 5.17
C HIS A 6 -11.01 1.87 5.32
N ASN A 7 -11.78 2.26 4.30
CA ASN A 7 -12.51 3.54 4.23
C ASN A 7 -11.63 4.79 4.28
N PHE A 8 -10.31 4.66 4.11
CA PHE A 8 -9.44 5.81 4.00
C PHE A 8 -9.47 6.37 2.58
N PRO A 9 -9.54 7.69 2.42
CA PRO A 9 -9.51 8.33 1.11
C PRO A 9 -8.14 8.19 0.46
N PHE A 10 -8.12 8.18 -0.88
CA PHE A 10 -6.87 8.17 -1.63
C PHE A 10 -6.20 9.55 -1.54
N SER A 11 -4.90 9.56 -1.28
CA SER A 11 -4.09 10.78 -1.20
C SER A 11 -2.89 10.70 -2.13
N THR A 12 -2.46 11.85 -2.65
CA THR A 12 -1.27 12.06 -3.49
C THR A 12 -0.38 13.15 -2.87
N TYR A 13 0.75 13.49 -3.50
CA TYR A 13 1.68 14.50 -2.96
C TYR A 13 1.10 15.92 -2.96
N ASP A 14 0.20 16.20 -3.90
CA ASP A 14 -0.49 17.46 -4.15
C ASP A 14 -1.93 17.50 -3.60
N HIS A 15 -2.48 16.37 -3.17
CA HIS A 15 -3.81 16.28 -2.58
C HIS A 15 -3.84 15.28 -1.41
N TYR A 16 -3.81 15.77 -0.17
CA TYR A 16 -3.87 14.95 1.03
C TYR A 16 -5.27 15.01 1.66
N ALA A 17 -5.92 13.85 1.76
CA ALA A 17 -7.31 13.77 2.19
C ALA A 17 -7.48 13.66 3.72
N ILE A 18 -6.37 13.62 4.47
CA ILE A 18 -6.37 13.65 5.94
C ILE A 18 -5.47 14.80 6.38
N GLU A 19 -6.06 15.77 7.06
CA GLU A 19 -5.34 16.91 7.61
C GLU A 19 -4.47 16.44 8.78
N ASN A 20 -3.16 16.71 8.71
CA ASN A 20 -2.16 16.80 9.80
C ASN A 20 -0.75 16.43 9.31
N ILE A 21 -0.61 15.44 8.41
CA ILE A 21 0.68 14.96 7.91
C ILE A 21 0.55 14.60 6.42
N ASN A 22 1.46 15.11 5.59
CA ASN A 22 1.52 14.72 4.17
C ASN A 22 2.22 13.36 4.03
N CYS A 23 1.45 12.30 4.28
CA CYS A 23 1.90 10.92 4.20
C CYS A 23 2.44 10.52 2.83
N SER A 24 1.89 11.08 1.75
CA SER A 24 2.40 10.85 0.40
C SER A 24 3.87 11.25 0.30
N ASN A 25 4.22 12.45 0.78
CA ASN A 25 5.61 12.92 0.76
C ASN A 25 6.54 12.08 1.65
N LEU A 26 6.08 11.66 2.83
CA LEU A 26 6.86 10.76 3.70
C LEU A 26 7.15 9.40 3.05
N HIS A 27 6.26 8.94 2.18
CA HIS A 27 6.37 7.67 1.46
C HIS A 27 6.94 7.85 0.03
N GLY A 28 7.66 8.95 -0.22
CA GLY A 28 8.38 9.16 -1.48
C GLY A 28 7.55 9.77 -2.62
N GLY A 29 6.44 10.45 -2.29
CA GLY A 29 5.57 11.18 -3.23
C GLY A 29 4.52 10.29 -3.91
N VAL A 30 4.12 9.20 -3.28
CA VAL A 30 3.29 8.16 -3.89
C VAL A 30 1.82 8.29 -3.53
N GLY A 31 0.95 7.89 -4.46
CA GLY A 31 -0.49 7.82 -4.21
C GLY A 31 -0.87 6.58 -3.40
N TRP A 32 -1.60 6.74 -2.29
CA TRP A 32 -2.10 5.62 -1.48
C TRP A 32 -3.30 5.97 -0.61
N TRP A 33 -3.99 4.95 -0.10
CA TRP A 33 -4.99 5.09 0.96
C TRP A 33 -4.30 5.15 2.33
N PHE A 34 -3.68 6.29 2.66
CA PHE A 34 -2.97 6.46 3.92
C PHE A 34 -3.94 6.55 5.11
N HIS A 35 -3.51 6.02 6.26
CA HIS A 35 -4.21 6.16 7.53
C HIS A 35 -3.87 7.50 8.19
N SER A 36 -4.71 7.96 9.13
CA SER A 36 -4.45 9.15 9.93
C SER A 36 -3.38 8.91 11.00
N GLY A 37 -2.58 9.93 11.32
CA GLY A 37 -1.57 9.86 12.39
C GLY A 37 -0.14 9.78 11.85
N THR A 38 0.80 9.49 12.74
CA THR A 38 2.25 9.49 12.42
C THR A 38 2.68 8.24 11.64
N GLU A 39 1.96 7.14 11.83
CA GLU A 39 2.14 5.93 11.06
C GLU A 39 1.15 5.95 9.90
N CYS A 40 1.63 6.34 8.72
CA CYS A 40 0.81 6.60 7.53
C CYS A 40 0.31 5.32 6.84
N ALA A 41 1.07 4.24 6.87
CA ALA A 41 0.71 3.00 6.20
C ALA A 41 1.39 1.77 6.82
N HIS A 42 0.62 0.68 6.94
CA HIS A 42 1.16 -0.65 7.24
C HIS A 42 1.38 -1.50 5.98
N VAL A 43 0.67 -1.18 4.91
CA VAL A 43 0.85 -1.76 3.59
C VAL A 43 0.83 -0.62 2.60
N GLN A 44 1.76 -0.59 1.65
CA GLN A 44 1.81 0.39 0.59
C GLN A 44 2.44 -0.23 -0.64
N LEU A 45 1.63 -0.50 -1.65
CA LEU A 45 2.03 -1.26 -2.84
C LEU A 45 2.45 -0.38 -4.02
N ASN A 46 2.29 0.94 -3.89
CA ASN A 46 2.65 1.94 -4.89
C ASN A 46 4.03 2.56 -4.64
N GLY A 47 4.88 1.90 -3.86
CA GLY A 47 6.19 2.41 -3.47
C GLY A 47 7.23 2.37 -4.56
N ARG A 48 8.33 3.04 -4.28
CA ARG A 48 9.49 3.06 -5.17
C ARG A 48 10.08 1.66 -5.28
N LEU A 49 10.42 1.28 -6.49
CA LEU A 49 11.23 0.09 -6.71
C LEU A 49 12.67 0.37 -6.23
N PRO A 50 13.34 -0.63 -5.65
CA PRO A 50 14.73 -0.49 -5.23
C PRO A 50 15.61 -0.26 -6.47
N THR A 51 16.55 0.68 -6.37
CA THR A 51 17.53 0.98 -7.44
C THR A 51 18.69 -0.02 -7.47
N HIS A 52 18.85 -0.79 -6.39
CA HIS A 52 19.91 -1.77 -6.20
C HIS A 52 19.32 -3.18 -6.01
N THR A 53 20.16 -4.20 -6.21
CA THR A 53 19.77 -5.61 -6.14
C THR A 53 19.53 -6.10 -4.71
N ASP A 54 19.95 -5.35 -3.70
CA ASP A 54 19.75 -5.66 -2.28
C ASP A 54 18.29 -5.47 -1.81
N GLY A 55 17.46 -4.82 -2.63
CA GLY A 55 16.05 -4.56 -2.32
C GLY A 55 15.84 -3.48 -1.26
N LEU A 56 16.88 -2.71 -0.92
CA LEU A 56 16.82 -1.69 0.11
C LEU A 56 16.35 -0.34 -0.46
N VAL A 57 15.59 0.37 0.36
CA VAL A 57 15.05 1.70 0.07
C VAL A 57 15.15 2.60 1.31
N PRO A 58 15.09 3.93 1.14
CA PRO A 58 14.83 4.83 2.26
C PRO A 58 13.58 4.40 3.01
N LEU A 59 13.61 4.58 4.34
CA LEU A 59 12.55 4.14 5.24
C LEU A 59 11.17 4.50 4.70
N ASN A 60 10.26 3.52 4.64
CA ASN A 60 8.86 3.69 4.20
C ASN A 60 8.64 4.11 2.75
N THR A 61 9.68 4.27 1.92
CA THR A 61 9.49 4.76 0.54
C THR A 61 9.27 3.65 -0.50
N GLY A 62 9.58 2.41 -0.15
CA GLY A 62 9.46 1.26 -1.04
C GLY A 62 8.09 0.61 -1.02
N ILE A 63 7.97 -0.49 -1.77
CA ILE A 63 6.78 -1.34 -1.72
C ILE A 63 6.83 -2.16 -0.43
N LEU A 64 5.88 -1.97 0.49
CA LEU A 64 5.94 -2.56 1.83
C LEU A 64 4.63 -3.24 2.24
N TRP A 65 4.77 -4.24 3.11
CA TRP A 65 3.67 -4.94 3.78
C TRP A 65 4.16 -5.46 5.14
N ILE A 66 3.95 -4.65 6.18
CA ILE A 66 4.45 -4.89 7.56
C ILE A 66 3.97 -6.23 8.12
N GLY A 67 2.73 -6.63 7.80
CA GLY A 67 2.17 -7.91 8.20
C GLY A 67 2.87 -9.15 7.62
N TRP A 68 3.74 -8.98 6.60
CA TRP A 68 4.57 -10.06 6.06
C TRP A 68 6.05 -9.85 6.40
N ARG A 69 6.56 -8.64 6.22
CA ARG A 69 7.93 -8.27 6.59
C ARG A 69 7.92 -6.93 7.31
N THR A 70 8.40 -6.92 8.54
CA THR A 70 8.37 -5.76 9.44
C THR A 70 9.43 -4.71 9.12
N ASP A 71 10.48 -5.10 8.42
CA ASP A 71 11.56 -4.24 7.96
C ASP A 71 11.07 -3.24 6.90
N ARG A 72 10.95 -1.97 7.30
CA ARG A 72 10.49 -0.84 6.49
C ARG A 72 11.56 -0.31 5.51
N HIS A 73 12.76 -0.89 5.49
CA HIS A 73 13.77 -0.63 4.46
C HIS A 73 13.71 -1.61 3.30
N TYR A 74 12.96 -2.70 3.44
CA TYR A 74 12.82 -3.64 2.35
C TYR A 74 11.67 -3.27 1.44
N SER A 75 11.96 -3.21 0.15
CA SER A 75 10.94 -3.14 -0.89
C SER A 75 10.72 -4.51 -1.52
N PHE A 76 9.46 -4.92 -1.64
CA PHE A 76 9.14 -6.00 -2.57
C PHE A 76 9.55 -5.59 -3.99
N GLN A 77 10.03 -6.56 -4.77
CA GLN A 77 10.41 -6.34 -6.16
C GLN A 77 9.21 -6.44 -7.11
N HIS A 78 8.21 -7.24 -6.74
CA HIS A 78 7.06 -7.54 -7.59
C HIS A 78 5.78 -7.59 -6.76
N VAL A 79 4.76 -6.86 -7.23
CA VAL A 79 3.42 -6.88 -6.65
C VAL A 79 2.38 -6.86 -7.75
N ARG A 80 1.22 -7.47 -7.49
CA ARG A 80 0.04 -7.36 -8.35
C ARG A 80 -1.19 -7.21 -7.48
N MET A 81 -1.94 -6.14 -7.69
CA MET A 81 -3.26 -5.95 -7.10
C MET A 81 -4.31 -6.42 -8.11
N LEU A 82 -5.14 -7.38 -7.71
CA LEU A 82 -6.16 -7.98 -8.57
C LEU A 82 -7.50 -7.94 -7.86
N ILE A 83 -8.57 -7.66 -8.60
CA ILE A 83 -9.95 -7.73 -8.11
C ILE A 83 -10.71 -8.80 -8.88
N GLN A 84 -11.61 -9.48 -8.19
CA GLN A 84 -12.55 -10.42 -8.80
C GLN A 84 -13.97 -10.06 -8.37
N PRO A 85 -14.95 -10.01 -9.28
CA PRO A 85 -16.33 -9.81 -8.92
C PRO A 85 -16.82 -10.90 -7.96
N LYS A 86 -17.51 -10.50 -6.90
CA LYS A 86 -18.23 -11.44 -6.04
C LYS A 86 -19.50 -11.90 -6.76
N PHE A 87 -19.38 -12.79 -7.73
CA PHE A 87 -20.57 -13.47 -8.25
C PHE A 87 -21.17 -14.29 -7.11
N LYS A 88 -22.43 -14.01 -6.74
CA LYS A 88 -23.20 -14.97 -5.95
C LYS A 88 -23.17 -16.26 -6.74
N ARG A 89 -22.56 -17.29 -6.19
CA ARG A 89 -22.36 -18.59 -6.82
C ARG A 89 -23.72 -19.27 -7.02
N HIS A 90 -24.54 -18.79 -7.95
CA HIS A 90 -25.76 -19.45 -8.35
C HIS A 90 -25.41 -20.56 -9.34
N ARG A 91 -25.36 -21.77 -8.76
CA ARG A 91 -25.62 -23.10 -9.36
C ARG A 91 -24.69 -23.53 -10.50
N ARG A 92 -23.75 -24.43 -10.19
CA ARG A 92 -23.85 -25.89 -10.42
C ARG A 92 -23.87 -26.27 -11.90
N ARG A 93 -22.74 -26.88 -12.31
CA ARG A 93 -22.53 -27.88 -13.39
C ARG A 93 -23.72 -28.07 -14.35
N ARG A 94 -23.48 -27.79 -15.64
CA ARG A 94 -24.10 -28.56 -16.71
C ARG A 94 -23.06 -29.52 -17.29
N ARG A 95 -23.46 -30.79 -17.35
CA ARG A 95 -22.77 -31.89 -18.04
C ARG A 95 -22.73 -31.59 -19.53
#